data_AF-A0A0H3MAJ3-F1
#
_entry.id   AF-A0A0H3MAJ3-F1
#
_cell.length_a   1.000
_cell.length_b   1.000
_cell.length_c   1.000
_cell.angle_alpha   90.00
_cell.angle_beta   90.00
_cell.angle_gamma   90.00
#
_symmetry.space_group_name_H-M   'P 1'
#
loop_
_entity.id
_entity.type
_entity.pdbx_description
1 polymer ?
#
loop_
_entity_poly.entity_id
_entity_poly.type
_entity_poly.pdbx_seq_one_letter_code
_entity_poly.pdbx_strand_id
1 'polypeptide(L)'
;MPEFRVWAPKPALVRLDVNGAVHAMTRSADGWWHTTVAAPADARYGYLLDDDPTVLPDPRSARQPDGVHARSQRWEPPGQFGAARTDTGWPGRSVEGAVIYELHIGTFTTAGTFDAAIEKLDYLVDLGIDFVELMPVNSFAGTRGWGYDGVLWYSVHEPYGGPDGLVRFIDACHTRRLGVLIDAVFNHLGPSGNYLPRFGPYLSSASNPWGDGINIAGADSDEVRHYIIDCALRWMRDFHADGLRLDAVHALVDTTAVHVLEELANATRWLSGQLGRPLSLIAETDRNDPRLITRPSHGGYGIPPNGMTTSITPSIPRYPVSGKATMRISARWPLSRTRCATATSTPARIRRSGVVGTGVHWTLLRSRPPGCSPTPAPTTKSATALSATAHRNT
;
A
#
# COMPACT_ATOMS: atom_id res chain seq x y z
N MET A 1 -16.17 13.58 25.42
CA MET A 1 -15.37 14.56 24.66
C MET A 1 -14.13 13.83 24.16
N PRO A 2 -13.78 13.90 22.87
CA PRO A 2 -12.54 13.29 22.38
C PRO A 2 -11.30 13.94 22.99
N GLU A 3 -10.27 13.13 23.22
CA GLU A 3 -8.92 13.60 23.50
C GLU A 3 -8.20 13.84 22.18
N PHE A 4 -7.55 15.00 22.07
CA PHE A 4 -6.63 15.32 20.98
C PHE A 4 -5.21 15.26 21.52
N ARG A 5 -4.33 14.56 20.80
CA ARG A 5 -2.93 14.44 21.18
C ARG A 5 -2.01 14.52 19.97
N VAL A 6 -0.83 15.12 20.15
CA VAL A 6 0.21 15.20 19.12
C VAL A 6 1.59 15.12 19.74
N TRP A 7 2.47 14.31 19.16
CA TRP A 7 3.88 14.31 19.53
C TRP A 7 4.58 15.48 18.85
N ALA A 8 5.00 16.44 19.67
CA ALA A 8 5.63 17.66 19.21
C ALA A 8 6.69 18.10 20.23
N PRO A 9 7.85 17.42 20.27
CA PRO A 9 8.89 17.71 21.26
C PRO A 9 9.61 19.04 20.99
N LYS A 10 9.60 19.56 19.75
CA LYS A 10 10.31 20.78 19.36
C LYS A 10 9.65 22.09 19.82
N PRO A 11 8.33 22.30 19.61
CA PRO A 11 7.68 23.54 20.01
C PRO A 11 7.66 23.71 21.53
N ALA A 12 7.79 24.95 21.99
CA ALA A 12 7.63 25.32 23.40
C ALA A 12 6.15 25.51 23.77
N LEU A 13 5.29 25.78 22.79
CA LEU A 13 3.84 25.90 22.96
C LEU A 13 3.12 25.17 21.82
N VAL A 14 2.12 24.35 22.16
CA VAL A 14 1.17 23.80 21.20
C VAL A 14 -0.25 24.15 21.61
N ARG A 15 -1.05 24.57 20.63
CA ARG A 15 -2.48 24.85 20.80
C ARG A 15 -3.27 24.08 19.75
N LEU A 16 -4.49 23.69 20.10
CA LEU A 16 -5.42 23.01 19.21
C LEU A 16 -6.42 24.02 18.65
N ASP A 17 -6.57 24.08 17.32
CA ASP A 17 -7.70 24.74 16.65
C ASP A 17 -8.77 23.69 16.37
N VAL A 18 -10.00 23.89 16.84
CA VAL A 18 -11.19 23.10 16.47
C VAL A 18 -12.25 24.04 15.93
N ASN A 19 -12.58 23.91 14.64
CA ASN A 19 -13.55 24.77 13.95
C ASN A 19 -13.28 26.28 14.16
N GLY A 20 -12.00 26.69 14.25
CA GLY A 20 -11.60 28.07 14.48
C GLY A 20 -11.53 28.51 15.94
N ALA A 21 -11.94 27.67 16.90
CA ALA A 21 -11.74 27.93 18.33
C ALA A 21 -10.40 27.37 18.79
N VAL A 22 -9.60 28.19 19.48
CA VAL A 22 -8.26 27.81 19.94
C VAL A 22 -8.29 27.37 21.40
N HIS A 23 -7.70 26.21 21.67
CA HIS A 23 -7.64 25.57 22.98
C HIS A 23 -6.18 25.35 23.38
N ALA A 24 -5.86 25.65 24.64
CA ALA A 24 -4.55 25.33 25.20
C ALA A 24 -4.37 23.80 25.30
N MET A 25 -3.15 23.33 25.06
CA MET A 25 -2.75 21.95 25.29
C MET A 25 -1.74 21.87 26.42
N THR A 26 -1.73 20.74 27.12
CA THR A 26 -0.76 20.44 28.19
C THR A 26 0.34 19.55 27.63
N ARG A 27 1.60 19.87 27.95
CA ARG A 27 2.76 19.08 27.54
C ARG A 27 3.12 18.04 28.60
N SER A 28 3.32 16.81 28.18
CA SER A 28 3.86 15.71 28.97
C SER A 28 5.39 15.62 28.84
N ALA A 29 6.04 14.92 29.77
CA ALA A 29 7.50 14.81 29.83
C ALA A 29 8.13 14.10 28.62
N ASP A 30 7.35 13.26 27.94
CA ASP A 30 7.69 12.50 26.73
C ASP A 30 7.54 13.30 25.42
N GLY A 31 7.22 14.60 25.51
CA GLY A 31 7.06 15.48 24.35
C GLY A 31 5.69 15.39 23.66
N TRP A 32 4.75 14.65 24.24
CA TRP A 32 3.36 14.67 23.79
C TRP A 32 2.60 15.87 24.34
N TRP A 33 1.70 16.42 23.53
CA TRP A 33 0.75 17.45 23.92
C TRP A 33 -0.65 16.88 23.89
N HIS A 34 -1.48 17.21 24.87
CA HIS A 34 -2.84 16.69 24.98
C HIS A 34 -3.85 17.73 25.45
N THR A 35 -5.11 17.59 25.01
CA THR A 35 -6.27 18.35 25.52
C THR A 35 -7.56 17.59 25.22
N THR A 36 -8.62 17.86 25.98
CA THR A 36 -9.94 17.27 25.76
C THR A 36 -10.93 18.35 25.39
N VAL A 37 -11.51 18.27 24.20
CA VAL A 37 -12.42 19.30 23.66
C VAL A 37 -13.69 18.63 23.14
N ALA A 38 -14.84 19.25 23.40
CA ALA A 38 -16.10 18.80 22.82
C ALA A 38 -16.08 19.10 21.32
N ALA A 39 -16.03 18.05 20.51
CA ALA A 39 -16.01 18.17 19.05
C ALA A 39 -16.97 17.14 18.44
N PRO A 40 -17.73 17.49 17.38
CA PRO A 40 -18.48 16.52 16.59
C PRO A 40 -17.54 15.60 15.79
N ALA A 41 -18.05 14.48 15.29
CA ALA A 41 -17.28 13.45 14.60
C ALA A 41 -16.66 13.92 13.27
N ASP A 42 -17.16 15.02 12.71
CA ASP A 42 -16.73 15.65 11.46
C ASP A 42 -16.00 16.98 11.67
N ALA A 43 -15.65 17.33 12.91
CA ALA A 43 -14.99 18.58 13.24
C ALA A 43 -13.68 18.76 12.44
N ARG A 44 -13.47 19.98 11.93
CA ARG A 44 -12.18 20.40 11.36
C ARG A 44 -11.25 20.81 12.50
N TYR A 45 -10.02 20.33 12.46
CA TYR A 45 -9.03 20.65 13.49
C TYR A 45 -7.61 20.71 12.94
N GLY A 46 -6.72 21.34 13.70
CA GLY A 46 -5.29 21.36 13.43
C GLY A 46 -4.52 21.93 14.61
N TYR A 47 -3.20 22.01 14.47
CA TYR A 47 -2.31 22.44 15.55
C TYR A 47 -1.61 23.75 15.20
N LEU A 48 -1.55 24.65 16.18
CA LEU A 48 -0.76 25.88 16.14
C LEU A 48 0.51 25.63 16.97
N LEU A 49 1.67 25.94 16.41
CA LEU A 49 2.97 25.69 17.03
C LEU A 49 3.65 27.02 17.35
N ASP A 50 4.06 27.20 18.60
CA ASP A 50 4.65 28.43 19.12
C ASP A 50 3.78 29.66 18.79
N ASP A 51 4.40 30.74 18.33
CA ASP A 51 3.74 32.00 17.95
C ASP A 51 3.28 32.02 16.47
N ASP A 52 3.49 30.94 15.70
CA ASP A 52 3.06 30.86 14.30
C ASP A 52 1.52 30.77 14.23
N PRO A 53 0.84 31.72 13.54
CA PRO A 53 -0.62 31.69 13.40
C PRO A 53 -1.11 30.62 12.41
N THR A 54 -0.21 29.93 11.71
CA THR A 54 -0.56 28.91 10.73
C THR A 54 -1.07 27.65 11.43
N VAL A 55 -2.33 27.28 11.14
CA VAL A 55 -2.91 26.02 11.59
C VAL A 55 -2.38 24.89 10.71
N LEU A 56 -1.64 23.97 11.30
CA LEU A 56 -1.06 22.82 10.61
C LEU A 56 -1.96 21.59 10.72
N PRO A 57 -1.99 20.73 9.69
CA PRO A 57 -2.67 19.44 9.76
C PRO A 57 -2.06 18.55 10.85
N ASP A 58 -2.86 17.63 11.37
CA ASP A 58 -2.41 16.59 12.29
C ASP A 58 -1.42 15.63 11.58
N PRO A 59 -0.20 15.39 12.11
CA PRO A 59 0.67 14.31 11.67
C PRO A 59 -0.01 12.95 11.53
N ARG A 60 -0.98 12.65 12.42
CA ARG A 60 -1.77 11.42 12.46
C ARG A 60 -3.20 11.64 11.93
N SER A 61 -3.39 12.63 11.04
CA SER A 61 -4.68 13.00 10.47
C SER A 61 -5.45 11.79 9.92
N ALA A 62 -6.66 11.57 10.41
CA ALA A 62 -7.51 10.49 9.94
C ALA A 62 -8.16 10.77 8.57
N ARG A 63 -8.37 12.06 8.24
CA ARG A 63 -9.02 12.51 7.00
C ARG A 63 -8.62 13.93 6.63
N GLN A 64 -8.46 14.19 5.34
CA GLN A 64 -8.00 15.46 4.78
C GLN A 64 -8.90 15.94 3.63
N PRO A 65 -10.10 16.44 3.95
CA PRO A 65 -11.11 16.75 2.95
C PRO A 65 -10.72 17.91 2.03
N ASP A 66 -9.96 18.88 2.56
CA ASP A 66 -9.61 20.12 1.89
C ASP A 66 -8.14 20.14 1.40
N GLY A 67 -7.50 18.96 1.36
CA GLY A 67 -6.13 18.76 0.89
C GLY A 67 -5.06 18.82 1.98
N VAL A 68 -3.83 18.42 1.63
CA VAL A 68 -2.73 18.15 2.58
C VAL A 68 -2.21 19.35 3.37
N HIS A 69 -2.61 20.58 3.00
CA HIS A 69 -2.24 21.81 3.71
C HIS A 69 -3.31 22.29 4.69
N ALA A 70 -4.51 21.71 4.62
CA ALA A 70 -5.68 22.20 5.33
C ALA A 70 -5.85 21.50 6.69
N ARG A 71 -6.88 21.93 7.42
CA ARG A 71 -7.28 21.30 8.67
C ARG A 71 -7.64 19.84 8.43
N SER A 72 -7.17 19.00 9.35
CA SER A 72 -7.63 17.62 9.46
C SER A 72 -9.12 17.59 9.79
N GLN A 73 -9.79 16.51 9.40
CA GLN A 73 -11.13 16.23 9.86
C GLN A 73 -11.10 15.04 10.81
N ARG A 74 -11.86 15.14 11.90
CA ARG A 74 -12.18 13.97 12.69
C ARG A 74 -12.86 12.91 11.83
N TRP A 75 -12.53 11.66 12.13
CA TRP A 75 -13.12 10.49 11.52
C TRP A 75 -12.93 9.32 12.49
N GLU A 76 -13.98 8.54 12.67
CA GLU A 76 -13.99 7.37 13.55
C GLU A 76 -14.23 6.12 12.70
N PRO A 77 -13.47 5.02 12.91
CA PRO A 77 -13.69 3.78 12.18
C PRO A 77 -15.11 3.22 12.40
N PRO A 78 -15.75 2.66 11.35
CA PRO A 78 -17.03 1.98 11.50
C PRO A 78 -16.91 0.76 12.42
N GLY A 79 -17.97 0.47 13.19
CA GLY A 79 -18.03 -0.60 14.19
C GLY A 79 -17.75 -0.16 15.63
N GLN A 80 -16.75 0.69 15.87
CA GLN A 80 -16.49 1.20 17.23
C GLN A 80 -17.53 2.24 17.66
N PHE A 81 -17.93 3.11 16.72
CA PHE A 81 -18.93 4.17 16.94
C PHE A 81 -19.81 4.47 15.71
N GLY A 82 -19.65 3.73 14.59
CA GLY A 82 -20.31 3.98 13.30
C GLY A 82 -21.19 2.82 12.79
N ALA A 83 -21.63 2.91 11.54
CA ALA A 83 -22.45 1.87 10.89
C ALA A 83 -21.76 0.48 10.92
N ALA A 84 -22.56 -0.57 11.12
CA ALA A 84 -22.06 -1.94 11.15
C ALA A 84 -21.51 -2.35 9.77
N ARG A 85 -20.34 -2.99 9.76
CA ARG A 85 -19.77 -3.61 8.56
C ARG A 85 -20.50 -4.91 8.23
N THR A 86 -20.44 -5.33 6.96
CA THR A 86 -21.06 -6.57 6.50
C THR A 86 -20.06 -7.71 6.35
N ASP A 87 -18.76 -7.41 6.39
CA ASP A 87 -17.65 -8.36 6.29
C ASP A 87 -17.38 -9.22 7.55
N THR A 88 -18.30 -9.25 8.53
CA THR A 88 -18.11 -9.98 9.81
C THR A 88 -17.87 -11.48 9.66
N GLY A 89 -18.25 -12.07 8.51
CA GLY A 89 -18.00 -13.47 8.17
C GLY A 89 -16.70 -13.75 7.39
N TRP A 90 -15.83 -12.74 7.20
CA TRP A 90 -14.57 -12.90 6.48
C TRP A 90 -13.48 -13.50 7.39
N PRO A 91 -13.01 -14.73 7.16
CA PRO A 91 -12.00 -15.37 7.99
C PRO A 91 -10.57 -14.91 7.66
N GLY A 92 -10.39 -13.97 6.73
CA GLY A 92 -9.11 -13.68 6.09
C GLY A 92 -8.66 -14.76 5.11
N ARG A 93 -7.53 -14.50 4.46
CA ARG A 93 -6.87 -15.41 3.52
C ARG A 93 -5.35 -15.26 3.65
N SER A 94 -4.61 -16.36 3.49
CA SER A 94 -3.16 -16.29 3.34
C SER A 94 -2.79 -15.85 1.93
N VAL A 95 -1.81 -14.97 1.79
CA VAL A 95 -1.27 -14.57 0.49
C VAL A 95 -0.40 -15.67 -0.16
N GLU A 96 -0.03 -16.72 0.59
CA GLU A 96 0.72 -17.86 0.05
C GLU A 96 -0.04 -18.56 -1.08
N GLY A 97 0.58 -18.62 -2.26
CA GLY A 97 -0.01 -19.25 -3.44
C GLY A 97 -1.21 -18.51 -4.04
N ALA A 98 -1.48 -17.29 -3.58
CA ALA A 98 -2.57 -16.45 -4.05
C ALA A 98 -2.19 -15.70 -5.35
N VAL A 99 -3.22 -15.33 -6.13
CA VAL A 99 -3.07 -14.47 -7.30
C VAL A 99 -3.42 -13.03 -6.91
N ILE A 100 -2.45 -12.13 -7.03
CA ILE A 100 -2.57 -10.71 -6.68
C ILE A 100 -2.82 -9.88 -7.95
N TYR A 101 -3.74 -8.94 -7.88
CA TYR A 101 -4.00 -7.93 -8.92
C TYR A 101 -3.68 -6.53 -8.39
N GLU A 102 -2.60 -5.93 -8.89
CA GLU A 102 -2.24 -4.53 -8.59
C GLU A 102 -3.24 -3.57 -9.24
N LEU A 103 -3.74 -2.61 -8.47
CA LEU A 103 -4.80 -1.70 -8.87
C LEU A 103 -4.49 -0.27 -8.45
N HIS A 104 -4.40 0.61 -9.44
CA HIS A 104 -4.35 2.06 -9.24
C HIS A 104 -5.76 2.67 -9.29
N ILE A 105 -6.29 3.13 -8.14
CA ILE A 105 -7.67 3.61 -8.02
C ILE A 105 -7.97 4.73 -9.02
N GLY A 106 -7.07 5.70 -9.14
CA GLY A 106 -7.27 6.89 -9.98
C GLY A 106 -7.35 6.63 -11.49
N THR A 107 -6.97 5.43 -11.97
CA THR A 107 -6.98 5.10 -13.41
C THR A 107 -7.71 3.80 -13.74
N PHE A 108 -8.05 2.99 -12.74
CA PHE A 108 -8.72 1.71 -12.94
C PHE A 108 -10.13 1.87 -13.53
N THR A 109 -10.82 2.96 -13.18
CA THR A 109 -12.10 3.34 -13.76
C THR A 109 -12.07 4.79 -14.21
N THR A 110 -12.99 5.18 -15.09
CA THR A 110 -13.11 6.58 -15.55
C THR A 110 -13.35 7.55 -14.41
N ALA A 111 -14.13 7.14 -13.39
CA ALA A 111 -14.41 7.98 -12.22
C ALA A 111 -13.21 8.08 -11.27
N GLY A 112 -12.35 7.06 -11.22
CA GLY A 112 -11.14 7.09 -10.41
C GLY A 112 -11.37 7.03 -8.90
N THR A 113 -12.44 6.36 -8.46
CA THR A 113 -12.86 6.27 -7.05
C THR A 113 -12.98 4.83 -6.57
N PHE A 114 -12.96 4.64 -5.25
CA PHE A 114 -13.24 3.37 -4.59
C PHE A 114 -14.61 2.81 -4.99
N ASP A 115 -15.66 3.63 -4.94
CA ASP A 115 -17.03 3.19 -5.27
C ASP A 115 -17.14 2.72 -6.73
N ALA A 116 -16.49 3.40 -7.66
CA ALA A 116 -16.47 2.96 -9.05
C ALA A 116 -15.66 1.67 -9.24
N ALA A 117 -14.58 1.47 -8.47
CA ALA A 117 -13.81 0.22 -8.50
C ALA A 117 -14.62 -0.98 -7.97
N ILE A 118 -15.56 -0.76 -7.02
CA ILE A 118 -16.47 -1.81 -6.51
C ILE A 118 -17.25 -2.46 -7.65
N GLU A 119 -17.68 -1.68 -8.65
CA GLU A 119 -18.44 -2.17 -9.81
C GLU A 119 -17.67 -3.18 -10.68
N LYS A 120 -16.35 -3.31 -10.50
CA LYS A 120 -15.49 -4.23 -11.26
C LYS A 120 -15.06 -5.45 -10.46
N LEU A 121 -15.45 -5.57 -9.19
CA LEU A 121 -14.98 -6.68 -8.35
C LEU A 121 -15.48 -8.04 -8.85
N ASP A 122 -16.71 -8.12 -9.37
CA ASP A 122 -17.24 -9.39 -9.94
C ASP A 122 -16.39 -9.87 -11.13
N TYR A 123 -15.88 -8.94 -11.94
CA TYR A 123 -14.95 -9.26 -13.01
C TYR A 123 -13.62 -9.82 -12.48
N LEU A 124 -13.07 -9.25 -11.39
CA LEU A 124 -11.84 -9.74 -10.78
C LEU A 124 -12.03 -11.14 -10.17
N VAL A 125 -13.19 -11.39 -9.56
CA VAL A 125 -13.57 -12.72 -9.07
C VAL A 125 -13.64 -13.72 -10.23
N ASP A 126 -14.32 -13.37 -11.33
CA ASP A 126 -14.44 -14.23 -12.52
C ASP A 126 -13.09 -14.51 -13.19
N LEU A 127 -12.16 -13.56 -13.12
CA LEU A 127 -10.80 -13.70 -13.60
C LEU A 127 -9.98 -14.71 -12.75
N GLY A 128 -10.39 -14.93 -11.50
CA GLY A 128 -9.72 -15.82 -10.55
C GLY A 128 -8.67 -15.13 -9.67
N ILE A 129 -8.85 -13.82 -9.43
CA ILE A 129 -8.01 -13.06 -8.50
C ILE A 129 -8.36 -13.44 -7.05
N ASP A 130 -7.35 -13.54 -6.19
CA ASP A 130 -7.51 -13.81 -4.75
C ASP A 130 -7.35 -12.54 -3.91
N PHE A 131 -6.44 -11.64 -4.33
CA PHE A 131 -6.18 -10.36 -3.66
C PHE A 131 -6.14 -9.20 -4.65
N VAL A 132 -6.71 -8.08 -4.24
CA VAL A 132 -6.41 -6.78 -4.85
C VAL A 132 -5.31 -6.10 -4.05
N GLU A 133 -4.24 -5.70 -4.70
CA GLU A 133 -3.21 -4.83 -4.11
C GLU A 133 -3.46 -3.40 -4.57
N LEU A 134 -3.91 -2.56 -3.65
CA LEU A 134 -4.10 -1.14 -3.93
C LEU A 134 -2.73 -0.45 -3.90
N MET A 135 -2.39 0.24 -5.00
CA MET A 135 -1.31 1.23 -4.98
C MET A 135 -1.55 2.28 -3.87
N PRO A 136 -0.52 3.04 -3.43
CA PRO A 136 -0.63 3.82 -2.20
C PRO A 136 -1.82 4.78 -2.20
N VAL A 137 -2.63 4.69 -1.15
CA VAL A 137 -3.89 5.45 -1.00
C VAL A 137 -3.75 6.63 -0.04
N ASN A 138 -2.56 6.86 0.50
CA ASN A 138 -2.30 7.94 1.44
C ASN A 138 -2.50 9.31 0.77
N SER A 139 -2.89 10.34 1.53
CA SER A 139 -3.07 11.65 0.92
C SER A 139 -1.75 12.24 0.42
N PHE A 140 -1.75 12.66 -0.83
CA PHE A 140 -0.73 13.45 -1.51
C PHE A 140 -1.33 14.76 -2.04
N ALA A 141 -0.48 15.70 -2.46
CA ALA A 141 -0.92 16.99 -2.99
C ALA A 141 -1.52 16.85 -4.40
N GLY A 142 -2.66 17.51 -4.64
CA GLY A 142 -3.36 17.48 -5.94
C GLY A 142 -4.42 16.37 -6.03
N THR A 143 -4.84 16.04 -7.25
CA THR A 143 -5.92 15.06 -7.53
C THR A 143 -5.48 13.89 -8.39
N ARG A 144 -4.20 13.89 -8.82
CA ARG A 144 -3.61 12.85 -9.66
C ARG A 144 -2.17 12.61 -9.22
N GLY A 145 -1.84 11.35 -9.02
CA GLY A 145 -0.54 10.86 -8.63
C GLY A 145 -0.63 9.35 -8.52
N TRP A 146 0.52 8.66 -8.56
CA TRP A 146 0.56 7.21 -8.34
C TRP A 146 0.40 6.82 -6.87
N GLY A 147 0.57 7.78 -5.95
CA GLY A 147 0.43 7.59 -4.50
C GLY A 147 1.74 7.66 -3.73
N TYR A 148 2.90 7.46 -4.38
CA TYR A 148 4.21 7.48 -3.73
C TYR A 148 4.61 8.85 -3.16
N ASP A 149 4.06 9.95 -3.70
CA ASP A 149 4.17 11.29 -3.12
C ASP A 149 3.26 11.50 -1.89
N GLY A 150 2.80 10.42 -1.25
CA GLY A 150 2.00 10.44 -0.04
C GLY A 150 2.73 11.14 1.10
N VAL A 151 2.01 12.02 1.80
CA VAL A 151 2.62 12.90 2.81
C VAL A 151 1.92 12.88 4.17
N LEU A 152 0.64 12.51 4.20
CA LEU A 152 -0.12 12.31 5.43
C LEU A 152 -0.50 10.84 5.55
N TRP A 153 0.40 10.04 6.11
CA TRP A 153 0.32 8.58 6.09
C TRP A 153 -0.97 8.02 6.71
N TYR A 154 -1.56 8.71 7.67
CA TYR A 154 -2.79 8.27 8.34
C TYR A 154 -4.08 8.64 7.59
N SER A 155 -4.00 9.40 6.51
CA SER A 155 -5.19 9.87 5.80
C SER A 155 -5.34 9.13 4.48
N VAL A 156 -6.58 8.82 4.10
CA VAL A 156 -6.91 8.28 2.78
C VAL A 156 -7.16 9.45 1.82
N HIS A 157 -6.60 9.38 0.63
CA HIS A 157 -6.68 10.44 -0.38
C HIS A 157 -8.15 10.77 -0.71
N GLU A 158 -8.59 11.98 -0.36
CA GLU A 158 -10.00 12.38 -0.44
C GLU A 158 -10.57 12.26 -1.87
N PRO A 159 -9.86 12.64 -2.95
CA PRO A 159 -10.35 12.45 -4.32
C PRO A 159 -10.71 11.02 -4.72
N TYR A 160 -10.16 9.99 -4.05
CA TYR A 160 -10.55 8.60 -4.30
C TYR A 160 -11.86 8.20 -3.61
N GLY A 161 -12.41 9.04 -2.73
CA GLY A 161 -13.59 8.77 -1.89
C GLY A 161 -13.28 8.79 -0.39
N GLY A 162 -12.05 9.14 0.00
CA GLY A 162 -11.63 9.26 1.40
C GLY A 162 -11.72 7.95 2.19
N PRO A 163 -11.62 8.01 3.52
CA PRO A 163 -11.59 6.81 4.36
C PRO A 163 -12.90 6.01 4.29
N ASP A 164 -14.05 6.67 4.15
CA ASP A 164 -15.34 5.99 4.03
C ASP A 164 -15.44 5.18 2.73
N GLY A 165 -14.89 5.69 1.62
CA GLY A 165 -14.83 4.96 0.36
C GLY A 165 -13.94 3.72 0.45
N LEU A 166 -12.79 3.83 1.10
CA LEU A 166 -11.90 2.69 1.30
C LEU A 166 -12.55 1.60 2.16
N VAL A 167 -13.27 1.97 3.23
CA VAL A 167 -14.04 1.02 4.04
C VAL A 167 -15.04 0.27 3.17
N ARG A 168 -15.85 0.98 2.36
CA ARG A 168 -16.84 0.34 1.48
C ARG A 168 -16.19 -0.59 0.46
N PHE A 169 -15.04 -0.20 -0.09
CA PHE A 169 -14.31 -1.02 -1.04
C PHE A 169 -13.80 -2.33 -0.43
N ILE A 170 -13.19 -2.27 0.76
CA ILE A 170 -12.69 -3.46 1.45
C ILE A 170 -13.86 -4.38 1.85
N ASP A 171 -14.94 -3.82 2.40
CA ASP A 171 -16.15 -4.60 2.73
C ASP A 171 -16.73 -5.30 1.48
N ALA A 172 -16.79 -4.58 0.34
CA ALA A 172 -17.23 -5.15 -0.93
C ALA A 172 -16.30 -6.23 -1.51
N CYS A 173 -14.98 -6.15 -1.24
CA CYS A 173 -14.02 -7.20 -1.59
C CYS A 173 -14.24 -8.44 -0.72
N HIS A 174 -14.36 -8.27 0.59
CA HIS A 174 -14.53 -9.38 1.54
C HIS A 174 -15.83 -10.16 1.30
N THR A 175 -16.93 -9.47 1.01
CA THR A 175 -18.21 -10.11 0.63
C THR A 175 -18.08 -10.98 -0.63
N ARG A 176 -17.11 -10.66 -1.50
CA ARG A 176 -16.76 -11.40 -2.73
C ARG A 176 -15.59 -12.37 -2.57
N ARG A 177 -15.13 -12.58 -1.34
CA ARG A 177 -14.00 -13.45 -0.99
C ARG A 177 -12.65 -13.03 -1.59
N LEU A 178 -12.51 -11.75 -1.92
CA LEU A 178 -11.27 -11.09 -2.31
C LEU A 178 -10.60 -10.50 -1.07
N GLY A 179 -9.31 -10.78 -0.90
CA GLY A 179 -8.50 -10.07 0.10
C GLY A 179 -7.99 -8.73 -0.44
N VAL A 180 -7.60 -7.84 0.46
CA VAL A 180 -7.07 -6.51 0.10
C VAL A 180 -5.70 -6.27 0.75
N LEU A 181 -4.71 -5.94 -0.07
CA LEU A 181 -3.41 -5.44 0.34
C LEU A 181 -3.33 -3.93 0.10
N ILE A 182 -2.68 -3.22 1.01
CA ILE A 182 -2.37 -1.79 0.83
C ILE A 182 -0.86 -1.64 0.58
N ASP A 183 -0.49 -1.00 -0.51
CA ASP A 183 0.88 -0.55 -0.73
C ASP A 183 1.19 0.64 0.18
N ALA A 184 2.17 0.46 1.07
CA ALA A 184 2.51 1.36 2.15
C ALA A 184 3.94 1.88 2.00
N VAL A 185 4.06 3.21 1.93
CA VAL A 185 5.33 3.91 1.78
C VAL A 185 5.78 4.46 3.12
N PHE A 186 6.84 3.88 3.69
CA PHE A 186 7.41 4.31 4.97
C PHE A 186 8.87 4.78 4.86
N ASN A 187 9.44 4.76 3.66
CA ASN A 187 10.85 5.10 3.44
C ASN A 187 11.10 6.59 3.11
N HIS A 188 10.07 7.33 2.70
CA HIS A 188 10.12 8.77 2.44
C HIS A 188 8.72 9.41 2.56
N LEU A 189 8.66 10.73 2.42
CA LEU A 189 7.42 11.52 2.35
C LEU A 189 7.41 12.34 1.06
N GLY A 190 6.22 12.59 0.53
CA GLY A 190 6.04 13.45 -0.64
C GLY A 190 6.59 14.88 -0.42
N PRO A 191 6.98 15.57 -1.52
CA PRO A 191 7.68 16.85 -1.46
C PRO A 191 6.80 18.04 -1.05
N SER A 192 5.46 17.88 -1.02
CA SER A 192 4.52 18.94 -0.66
C SER A 192 3.55 18.49 0.41
N GLY A 193 3.37 19.31 1.45
CA GLY A 193 2.46 19.05 2.57
C GLY A 193 3.11 18.36 3.78
N ASN A 194 4.44 18.17 3.76
CA ASN A 194 5.15 17.54 4.88
C ASN A 194 5.47 18.57 5.96
N TYR A 195 4.69 18.53 7.05
CA TYR A 195 4.90 19.40 8.21
C TYR A 195 5.59 18.70 9.38
N LEU A 196 5.88 17.39 9.29
CA LEU A 196 6.48 16.62 10.39
C LEU A 196 7.74 17.28 11.00
N PRO A 197 8.66 17.89 10.23
CA PRO A 197 9.83 18.58 10.78
C PRO A 197 9.51 19.74 11.74
N ARG A 198 8.32 20.34 11.61
CA ARG A 198 7.83 21.41 12.50
C ARG A 198 7.44 20.85 13.88
N PHE A 199 6.94 19.62 13.94
CA PHE A 199 6.52 18.98 15.18
C PHE A 199 7.70 18.34 15.93
N GLY A 200 8.52 17.56 15.23
CA GLY A 200 9.54 16.72 15.87
C GLY A 200 10.66 16.30 14.94
N PRO A 201 11.63 15.52 15.43
CA PRO A 201 12.72 14.94 14.64
C PRO A 201 12.25 13.69 13.85
N TYR A 202 11.21 13.81 13.03
CA TYR A 202 10.70 12.70 12.21
C TYR A 202 11.63 12.32 11.05
N LEU A 203 12.43 13.27 10.55
CA LEU A 203 13.35 13.08 9.45
C LEU A 203 14.78 12.91 9.96
N SER A 204 15.52 12.03 9.31
CA SER A 204 16.95 11.83 9.52
C SER A 204 17.77 12.82 8.68
N SER A 205 19.05 12.97 8.99
CA SER A 205 20.00 13.68 8.13
C SER A 205 20.43 12.88 6.89
N ALA A 206 20.11 11.58 6.83
CA ALA A 206 20.32 10.76 5.66
C ALA A 206 19.26 11.08 4.60
N SER A 207 19.58 10.90 3.32
CA SER A 207 18.64 11.06 2.21
C SER A 207 18.64 9.84 1.30
N ASN A 208 17.54 9.67 0.58
CA ASN A 208 17.37 8.67 -0.46
C ASN A 208 16.98 9.38 -1.78
N PRO A 209 16.83 8.66 -2.92
CA PRO A 209 16.51 9.29 -4.20
C PRO A 209 15.21 10.11 -4.24
N TRP A 210 14.31 9.94 -3.26
CA TRP A 210 12.99 10.57 -3.20
C TRP A 210 12.89 11.69 -2.16
N GLY A 211 13.85 11.83 -1.24
CA GLY A 211 13.88 12.91 -0.25
C GLY A 211 14.72 12.59 0.98
N ASP A 212 14.46 13.34 2.05
CA ASP A 212 15.06 13.08 3.36
C ASP A 212 14.57 11.72 3.88
N GLY A 213 15.48 10.94 4.45
CA GLY A 213 15.18 9.66 5.08
C GLY A 213 14.43 9.85 6.39
N ILE A 214 13.76 8.80 6.85
CA ILE A 214 12.99 8.82 8.10
C ILE A 214 13.90 8.50 9.30
N ASN A 215 13.72 9.21 10.41
CA ASN A 215 14.51 9.02 11.63
C ASN A 215 14.05 7.77 12.39
N ILE A 216 14.57 6.60 12.01
CA ILE A 216 14.25 5.32 12.64
C ILE A 216 15.36 4.77 13.54
N ALA A 217 16.52 5.44 13.60
CA ALA A 217 17.67 5.00 14.38
C ALA A 217 18.47 6.14 15.05
N GLY A 218 18.07 7.40 14.85
CA GLY A 218 18.72 8.57 15.47
C GLY A 218 18.14 8.89 16.85
N ALA A 219 18.51 10.06 17.38
CA ALA A 219 17.92 10.55 18.63
C ALA A 219 16.39 10.70 18.51
N ASP A 220 15.67 10.35 19.57
CA ASP A 220 14.20 10.40 19.65
C ASP A 220 13.48 9.58 18.56
N SER A 221 14.13 8.57 17.99
CA SER A 221 13.54 7.75 16.92
C SER A 221 12.38 6.86 17.38
N ASP A 222 12.28 6.54 18.68
CA ASP A 222 11.29 5.58 19.20
C ASP A 222 9.85 5.99 18.82
N GLU A 223 9.51 7.27 18.94
CA GLU A 223 8.18 7.77 18.57
C GLU A 223 7.94 7.79 17.05
N VAL A 224 9.01 7.94 16.26
CA VAL A 224 8.94 7.85 14.79
C VAL A 224 8.75 6.40 14.35
N ARG A 225 9.38 5.43 15.04
CA ARG A 225 9.15 4.00 14.83
C ARG A 225 7.70 3.62 15.18
N HIS A 226 7.21 4.10 16.32
CA HIS A 226 5.80 3.94 16.68
C HIS A 226 4.86 4.59 15.65
N TYR A 227 5.20 5.77 15.13
CA TYR A 227 4.42 6.44 14.08
C TYR A 227 4.29 5.57 12.81
N ILE A 228 5.34 4.85 12.41
CA ILE A 228 5.30 3.89 11.28
C ILE A 228 4.45 2.67 11.63
N ILE A 229 4.75 2.01 12.76
CA ILE A 229 4.11 0.75 13.15
C ILE A 229 2.61 0.97 13.39
N ASP A 230 2.23 2.03 14.11
CA ASP A 230 0.83 2.38 14.35
C ASP A 230 0.07 2.63 13.03
N CYS A 231 0.72 3.28 12.05
CA CYS A 231 0.11 3.51 10.74
C CYS A 231 -0.12 2.19 10.00
N ALA A 232 0.87 1.31 10.01
CA ALA A 232 0.79 0.01 9.38
C ALA A 232 -0.34 -0.84 10.00
N LEU A 233 -0.39 -0.92 11.33
CA LEU A 233 -1.43 -1.65 12.05
C LEU A 233 -2.82 -1.05 11.83
N ARG A 234 -2.93 0.28 11.72
CA ARG A 234 -4.20 0.96 11.46
C ARG A 234 -4.87 0.51 10.17
N TRP A 235 -4.13 0.28 9.09
CA TRP A 235 -4.72 -0.25 7.85
C TRP A 235 -5.42 -1.61 8.07
N MET A 236 -4.79 -2.49 8.85
CA MET A 236 -5.31 -3.84 9.10
C MET A 236 -6.38 -3.88 10.20
N ARG A 237 -6.24 -3.04 11.23
CA ARG A 237 -7.16 -2.95 12.37
C ARG A 237 -8.40 -2.13 12.05
N ASP A 238 -8.21 -0.92 11.53
CA ASP A 238 -9.29 0.08 11.42
C ASP A 238 -9.94 0.06 10.04
N PHE A 239 -9.23 -0.32 8.98
CA PHE A 239 -9.80 -0.46 7.62
C PHE A 239 -10.12 -1.90 7.22
N HIS A 240 -9.62 -2.87 7.98
CA HIS A 240 -9.70 -4.30 7.70
C HIS A 240 -8.89 -4.79 6.49
N ALA A 241 -7.83 -4.07 6.06
CA ALA A 241 -6.90 -4.64 5.09
C ALA A 241 -6.36 -6.01 5.59
N ASP A 242 -6.10 -6.93 4.67
CA ASP A 242 -5.57 -8.28 4.98
C ASP A 242 -4.04 -8.33 5.01
N GLY A 243 -3.41 -7.22 4.65
CA GLY A 243 -1.97 -7.10 4.68
C GLY A 243 -1.46 -5.83 4.00
N LEU A 244 -0.14 -5.71 3.97
CA LEU A 244 0.56 -4.60 3.38
C LEU A 244 1.61 -5.08 2.38
N ARG A 245 1.81 -4.32 1.30
CA ARG A 245 3.03 -4.35 0.50
C ARG A 245 3.87 -3.15 0.93
N LEU A 246 5.11 -3.38 1.33
CA LEU A 246 6.00 -2.37 1.90
C LEU A 246 6.94 -1.88 0.80
N ASP A 247 6.84 -0.61 0.47
CA ASP A 247 7.63 0.04 -0.57
C ASP A 247 9.09 0.21 -0.18
N ALA A 248 9.97 -0.12 -1.12
CA ALA A 248 11.41 0.07 -1.10
C ALA A 248 12.05 -0.14 0.28
N VAL A 249 11.84 -1.32 0.89
CA VAL A 249 12.30 -1.57 2.28
C VAL A 249 13.82 -1.47 2.45
N HIS A 250 14.56 -1.56 1.34
CA HIS A 250 16.00 -1.36 1.27
C HIS A 250 16.43 0.10 1.53
N ALA A 251 15.52 1.07 1.45
CA ALA A 251 15.74 2.47 1.78
C ALA A 251 15.47 2.78 3.27
N LEU A 252 14.94 1.82 4.06
CA LEU A 252 14.84 1.92 5.51
C LEU A 252 16.20 1.58 6.13
N VAL A 253 17.00 2.62 6.41
CA VAL A 253 18.31 2.46 7.04
C VAL A 253 18.15 2.43 8.56
N ASP A 254 18.10 1.23 9.12
CA ASP A 254 17.96 1.01 10.56
C ASP A 254 19.19 0.29 11.13
N THR A 255 19.90 0.97 12.02
CA THR A 255 21.09 0.47 12.71
C THR A 255 20.84 0.08 14.16
N THR A 256 19.58 0.06 14.59
CA THR A 256 19.21 -0.38 15.95
C THR A 256 19.37 -1.90 16.10
N ALA A 257 19.34 -2.37 17.36
CA ALA A 257 19.51 -3.79 17.66
C ALA A 257 18.38 -4.67 17.11
N VAL A 258 17.16 -4.14 17.02
CA VAL A 258 16.00 -4.80 16.42
C VAL A 258 15.53 -3.95 15.25
N HIS A 259 15.60 -4.49 14.04
CA HIS A 259 15.22 -3.74 12.85
C HIS A 259 13.72 -3.41 12.84
N VAL A 260 13.31 -2.25 12.34
CA VAL A 260 11.91 -1.77 12.36
C VAL A 260 10.97 -2.74 11.62
N LEU A 261 11.49 -3.39 10.59
CA LEU A 261 10.78 -4.45 9.86
C LEU A 261 10.53 -5.70 10.71
N GLU A 262 11.43 -6.04 11.62
CA GLU A 262 11.23 -7.12 12.58
C GLU A 262 10.20 -6.74 13.65
N GLU A 263 10.26 -5.50 14.16
CA GLU A 263 9.23 -4.95 15.06
C GLU A 263 7.85 -4.96 14.40
N LEU A 264 7.75 -4.48 13.17
CA LEU A 264 6.52 -4.48 12.38
C LEU A 264 6.01 -5.90 12.14
N ALA A 265 6.88 -6.85 11.80
CA ALA A 265 6.49 -8.25 11.63
C ALA A 265 5.96 -8.88 12.92
N ASN A 266 6.59 -8.57 14.07
CA ASN A 266 6.11 -9.00 15.39
C ASN A 266 4.76 -8.38 15.73
N ALA A 267 4.60 -7.07 15.53
CA ALA A 267 3.36 -6.35 15.78
C ALA A 267 2.20 -6.87 14.91
N THR A 268 2.45 -7.15 13.63
CA THR A 268 1.46 -7.73 12.72
C THR A 268 1.06 -9.14 13.13
N ARG A 269 2.01 -9.99 13.58
CA ARG A 269 1.69 -11.33 14.12
C ARG A 269 0.80 -11.24 15.35
N TRP A 270 1.11 -10.33 16.25
CA TRP A 270 0.31 -10.10 17.45
C TRP A 270 -1.10 -9.62 17.10
N LEU A 271 -1.22 -8.63 16.20
CA LEU A 271 -2.52 -8.14 15.72
C LEU A 271 -3.32 -9.24 15.00
N SER A 272 -2.68 -10.08 14.18
CA SER A 272 -3.33 -11.21 13.52
C SER A 272 -3.95 -12.18 14.54
N GLY A 273 -3.26 -12.47 15.64
CA GLY A 273 -3.79 -13.26 16.75
C GLY A 273 -5.00 -12.60 17.44
N GLN A 274 -4.96 -11.28 17.63
CA GLN A 274 -6.07 -10.54 18.22
C GLN A 274 -7.31 -10.49 17.32
N LEU A 275 -7.11 -10.29 16.02
CA LEU A 275 -8.20 -10.21 15.03
C LEU A 275 -8.73 -11.59 14.63
N GLY A 276 -8.03 -12.67 14.98
CA GLY A 276 -8.43 -14.04 14.64
C GLY A 276 -8.41 -14.35 13.14
N ARG A 277 -7.65 -13.58 12.35
CA ARG A 277 -7.50 -13.76 10.89
C ARG A 277 -6.04 -13.57 10.46
N PRO A 278 -5.57 -14.24 9.40
CA PRO A 278 -4.22 -14.06 8.90
C PRO A 278 -4.01 -12.64 8.38
N LEU A 279 -2.86 -12.04 8.71
CA LEU A 279 -2.39 -10.78 8.15
C LEU A 279 -1.05 -11.00 7.45
N SER A 280 -0.87 -10.36 6.30
CA SER A 280 0.31 -10.54 5.45
C SER A 280 1.17 -9.29 5.35
N LEU A 281 2.49 -9.46 5.26
CA LEU A 281 3.43 -8.39 4.90
C LEU A 281 4.26 -8.87 3.70
N ILE A 282 4.26 -8.07 2.65
CA ILE A 282 5.08 -8.23 1.46
C ILE A 282 6.12 -7.10 1.46
N ALA A 283 7.37 -7.39 1.08
CA ALA A 283 8.41 -6.37 1.01
C ALA A 283 8.97 -6.25 -0.40
N GLU A 284 9.00 -5.02 -0.93
CA GLU A 284 9.75 -4.70 -2.14
C GLU A 284 11.22 -4.41 -1.78
N THR A 285 12.13 -5.17 -2.37
CA THR A 285 13.56 -5.04 -2.14
C THR A 285 14.37 -5.23 -3.41
N ASP A 286 15.45 -4.47 -3.55
CA ASP A 286 16.45 -4.62 -4.63
C ASP A 286 17.75 -5.30 -4.13
N ARG A 287 17.77 -5.79 -2.87
CA ARG A 287 19.00 -6.33 -2.26
C ARG A 287 19.25 -7.80 -2.53
N ASN A 288 18.26 -8.55 -3.02
CA ASN A 288 18.31 -10.02 -3.10
C ASN A 288 18.81 -10.69 -1.80
N ASP A 289 18.47 -10.10 -0.66
CA ASP A 289 18.95 -10.52 0.66
C ASP A 289 17.88 -11.39 1.37
N PRO A 290 18.15 -12.68 1.64
CA PRO A 290 17.20 -13.56 2.31
C PRO A 290 16.94 -13.17 3.77
N ARG A 291 17.73 -12.26 4.36
CA ARG A 291 17.54 -11.78 5.73
C ARG A 291 16.14 -11.22 5.98
N LEU A 292 15.51 -10.61 4.98
CA LEU A 292 14.15 -10.08 5.11
C LEU A 292 13.14 -11.17 5.50
N ILE A 293 13.27 -12.36 4.90
CA ILE A 293 12.31 -13.47 5.05
C ILE A 293 12.74 -14.56 6.03
N THR A 294 14.04 -14.62 6.32
CA THR A 294 14.59 -15.58 7.27
C THR A 294 14.01 -15.30 8.65
N ARG A 295 13.70 -16.35 9.42
CA ARG A 295 13.13 -16.20 10.76
C ARG A 295 14.14 -15.52 11.72
N PRO A 296 13.67 -14.82 12.77
CA PRO A 296 14.56 -14.21 13.77
C PRO A 296 15.49 -15.21 14.45
N SER A 297 15.01 -16.44 14.70
CA SER A 297 15.84 -17.53 15.26
C SER A 297 17.03 -17.94 14.37
N HIS A 298 17.06 -17.50 13.12
CA HIS A 298 18.13 -17.74 12.15
C HIS A 298 18.74 -16.42 11.63
N GLY A 299 18.56 -15.30 12.34
CA GLY A 299 19.19 -14.01 12.04
C GLY A 299 18.50 -13.13 10.99
N GLY A 300 17.27 -13.45 10.59
CA GLY A 300 16.46 -12.61 9.70
C GLY A 300 15.36 -11.82 10.41
N TYR A 301 14.66 -10.94 9.68
CA TYR A 301 13.61 -10.09 10.25
C TYR A 301 12.27 -10.81 10.39
N GLY A 302 12.11 -11.98 9.75
CA GLY A 302 10.90 -12.76 9.83
C GLY A 302 9.68 -12.05 9.25
N ILE A 303 9.87 -11.19 8.24
CA ILE A 303 8.77 -10.87 7.33
C ILE A 303 8.40 -12.22 6.71
N PRO A 304 7.14 -12.69 6.83
CA PRO A 304 6.79 -13.99 6.28
C PRO A 304 7.23 -14.04 4.80
N PRO A 305 7.81 -15.14 4.30
CA PRO A 305 8.29 -15.28 2.90
C PRO A 305 7.21 -15.10 1.82
N ASN A 306 6.01 -14.70 2.24
CA ASN A 306 4.75 -14.87 1.57
C ASN A 306 4.48 -13.60 0.78
N GLY A 307 4.93 -13.61 -0.46
CA GLY A 307 4.64 -12.57 -1.44
C GLY A 307 5.85 -11.73 -1.87
N MET A 308 7.08 -12.22 -1.72
CA MET A 308 8.22 -11.59 -2.39
C MET A 308 8.01 -11.65 -3.91
N THR A 309 7.42 -10.60 -4.47
CA THR A 309 7.53 -10.29 -5.88
C THR A 309 8.80 -9.45 -5.98
N THR A 310 9.88 -10.02 -6.51
CA THR A 310 10.86 -9.19 -7.19
C THR A 310 10.15 -8.58 -8.39
N SER A 311 9.52 -7.41 -8.22
CA SER A 311 9.20 -6.57 -9.36
C SER A 311 10.54 -6.10 -9.89
N ILE A 312 11.02 -6.74 -10.96
CA ILE A 312 12.06 -6.17 -11.79
C ILE A 312 11.40 -5.00 -12.49
N THR A 313 11.38 -3.83 -11.85
CA THR A 313 11.14 -2.57 -12.53
C THR A 313 12.29 -2.40 -13.51
N PRO A 314 12.06 -2.35 -14.84
CA PRO A 314 13.12 -2.01 -15.74
C PRO A 314 13.56 -0.60 -15.38
N SER A 315 14.81 -0.45 -14.96
CA SER A 315 15.45 0.85 -14.78
C SER A 315 15.14 1.73 -15.99
N ILE A 316 14.40 2.82 -15.80
CA ILE A 316 14.07 3.77 -16.85
C ILE A 316 15.40 4.36 -17.37
N PRO A 317 15.79 4.11 -18.63
CA PRO A 317 16.92 4.81 -19.21
C PRO A 317 16.48 6.27 -19.40
N ARG A 318 17.21 7.21 -18.80
CA ARG A 318 17.04 8.63 -19.08
C ARG A 318 17.30 8.87 -20.57
N TYR A 319 16.27 9.24 -21.33
CA TYR A 319 16.43 9.85 -22.65
C TYR A 319 15.76 11.23 -22.68
N PRO A 320 16.42 12.24 -23.25
CA PRO A 320 15.88 13.59 -23.32
C PRO A 320 14.68 13.65 -24.27
N VAL A 321 13.68 14.42 -23.86
CA VAL A 321 12.43 14.63 -24.59
C VAL A 321 12.69 15.48 -25.82
N SER A 322 12.69 14.87 -27.02
CA SER A 322 12.25 15.56 -28.23
C SER A 322 11.84 14.54 -29.29
N GLY A 323 10.59 14.61 -29.76
CA GLY A 323 10.11 13.93 -30.97
C GLY A 323 8.99 12.93 -30.72
N LYS A 324 7.86 13.16 -31.38
CA LYS A 324 6.68 12.26 -31.42
C LYS A 324 7.11 10.86 -31.89
N ALA A 325 6.89 9.84 -31.07
CA ALA A 325 7.00 8.44 -31.50
C ALA A 325 5.72 7.68 -31.14
N THR A 326 4.99 7.28 -32.17
CA THR A 326 3.89 6.32 -32.07
C THR A 326 4.49 4.92 -31.93
N MET A 327 4.33 4.28 -30.77
CA MET A 327 4.82 2.92 -30.56
C MET A 327 3.88 1.92 -31.26
N ARG A 328 4.30 1.40 -32.42
CA ARG A 328 3.71 0.21 -33.04
C ARG A 328 4.42 -1.04 -32.51
N ILE A 329 3.69 -1.89 -31.80
CA ILE A 329 4.16 -3.23 -31.44
C ILE A 329 3.93 -4.13 -32.66
N SER A 330 4.99 -4.50 -33.37
CA SER A 330 4.93 -5.53 -34.42
C SER A 330 5.46 -6.86 -33.88
N ALA A 331 4.58 -7.85 -33.74
CA ALA A 331 5.00 -9.24 -33.57
C ALA A 331 5.22 -9.86 -34.96
N ARG A 332 6.47 -10.18 -35.32
CA ARG A 332 6.75 -11.03 -36.48
C ARG A 332 6.53 -12.49 -36.09
N TRP A 333 5.54 -13.13 -36.71
CA TRP A 333 5.33 -14.57 -36.68
C TRP A 333 5.86 -15.18 -37.98
N PRO A 334 6.48 -16.37 -37.98
CA PRO A 334 6.73 -17.11 -39.21
C PRO A 334 5.39 -17.52 -39.83
N LEU A 335 5.10 -17.02 -41.03
CA LEU A 335 3.91 -17.38 -41.80
C LEU A 335 4.06 -18.79 -42.37
N SER A 336 3.33 -19.77 -41.83
CA SER A 336 2.81 -20.87 -42.66
C SER A 336 1.42 -20.47 -43.14
N ARG A 337 1.26 -20.33 -44.45
CA ARG A 337 0.03 -19.88 -45.11
C ARG A 337 -1.13 -20.87 -44.89
N THR A 338 -2.15 -20.45 -44.15
CA THR A 338 -3.55 -20.78 -44.47
C THR A 338 -4.47 -19.66 -43.98
N ARG A 339 -5.25 -19.08 -44.89
CA ARG A 339 -6.21 -18.01 -44.62
C ARG A 339 -7.46 -18.59 -43.92
N CYS A 340 -7.93 -17.94 -42.86
CA CYS A 340 -9.38 -17.80 -42.61
C CYS A 340 -9.64 -16.59 -41.69
N ALA A 341 -10.69 -15.85 -42.00
CA ALA A 341 -11.04 -14.55 -41.44
C ALA A 341 -11.88 -14.66 -40.15
N THR A 342 -11.90 -13.55 -39.40
CA THR A 342 -12.81 -13.21 -38.28
C THR A 342 -12.82 -14.15 -37.07
N ALA A 343 -12.20 -13.71 -35.96
CA ALA A 343 -12.43 -14.25 -34.63
C ALA A 343 -12.48 -13.12 -33.60
N THR A 344 -13.65 -12.94 -32.99
CA THR A 344 -13.87 -12.15 -31.78
C THR A 344 -13.05 -12.72 -30.62
N SER A 345 -12.47 -11.84 -29.80
CA SER A 345 -11.62 -12.21 -28.66
C SER A 345 -12.42 -12.97 -27.60
N THR A 346 -12.08 -14.23 -27.37
CA THR A 346 -12.55 -15.00 -26.21
C THR A 346 -11.54 -14.82 -25.07
N PRO A 347 -11.96 -14.53 -23.82
CA PRO A 347 -11.04 -14.38 -22.70
C PRO A 347 -10.38 -15.72 -22.32
N ALA A 348 -9.09 -15.68 -21.99
CA ALA A 348 -8.36 -16.84 -21.49
C ALA A 348 -8.80 -17.16 -20.06
N ARG A 349 -9.18 -18.42 -19.79
CA ARG A 349 -9.44 -18.91 -18.43
C ARG A 349 -8.18 -19.55 -17.86
N ILE A 350 -7.82 -19.15 -16.64
CA ILE A 350 -6.78 -19.82 -15.85
C ILE A 350 -7.47 -20.94 -15.07
N ARG A 351 -6.94 -22.18 -15.12
CA ARG A 351 -7.46 -23.31 -14.35
C ARG A 351 -6.32 -24.02 -13.63
N ARG A 352 -6.50 -24.26 -12.33
CA ARG A 352 -5.55 -24.95 -11.45
C ARG A 352 -5.49 -26.44 -11.83
N SER A 353 -4.31 -26.93 -12.21
CA SER A 353 -4.08 -28.36 -12.53
C SER A 353 -3.21 -29.02 -11.45
N GLY A 354 -3.82 -29.30 -10.29
CA GLY A 354 -3.22 -30.16 -9.24
C GLY A 354 -1.93 -29.64 -8.58
N VAL A 355 -1.46 -30.36 -7.56
CA VAL A 355 -0.20 -30.12 -6.85
C VAL A 355 0.68 -31.35 -7.03
N VAL A 356 1.92 -31.17 -7.49
CA VAL A 356 2.97 -32.19 -7.46
C VAL A 356 4.23 -31.52 -6.89
N GLY A 357 4.58 -31.84 -5.64
CA GLY A 357 5.72 -31.22 -4.93
C GLY A 357 5.45 -29.78 -4.43
N THR A 358 6.51 -28.99 -4.25
CA THR A 358 6.47 -27.60 -3.71
C THR A 358 6.14 -26.52 -4.76
N GLY A 359 5.67 -26.90 -5.95
CA GLY A 359 5.33 -25.99 -7.04
C GLY A 359 3.89 -26.15 -7.51
N VAL A 360 3.22 -25.03 -7.81
CA VAL A 360 1.91 -25.00 -8.47
C VAL A 360 2.12 -24.89 -9.99
N HIS A 361 1.59 -25.83 -10.75
CA HIS A 361 1.63 -25.79 -12.22
C HIS A 361 0.36 -25.18 -12.80
N TRP A 362 0.51 -24.25 -13.72
CA TRP A 362 -0.58 -23.59 -14.45
C TRP A 362 -0.60 -24.03 -15.91
N THR A 363 -1.76 -24.46 -16.40
CA THR A 363 -1.96 -24.81 -17.81
C THR A 363 -2.87 -23.79 -18.47
N LEU A 364 -2.39 -23.13 -19.54
CA LEU A 364 -3.18 -22.24 -20.36
C LEU A 364 -4.05 -23.07 -21.32
N LEU A 365 -5.35 -23.17 -21.07
CA LEU A 365 -6.28 -23.86 -21.96
C LEU A 365 -6.94 -22.88 -22.91
N ARG A 366 -6.64 -23.00 -24.22
CA ARG A 366 -7.46 -22.39 -25.27
C ARG A 366 -8.70 -23.25 -25.47
N SER A 367 -9.89 -22.68 -25.29
CA SER A 367 -11.12 -23.27 -25.82
C SER A 367 -11.07 -23.23 -27.35
N ARG A 368 -11.08 -24.40 -28.01
CA ARG A 368 -11.24 -24.49 -29.46
C ARG A 368 -12.73 -24.30 -29.82
N PRO A 369 -13.06 -23.61 -30.92
CA PRO A 369 -14.41 -23.66 -31.49
C PRO A 369 -14.72 -25.10 -31.98
N PRO A 370 -15.99 -25.53 -31.98
CA PRO A 370 -16.38 -26.89 -32.36
C PRO A 370 -16.13 -27.14 -33.87
N GLY A 371 -15.48 -28.24 -34.23
CA GLY A 371 -15.39 -28.68 -35.65
C GLY A 371 -14.09 -29.34 -36.15
N CYS A 372 -13.16 -29.80 -35.32
CA CYS A 372 -11.97 -30.52 -35.82
C CYS A 372 -11.73 -31.84 -35.07
N SER A 373 -11.60 -32.93 -35.84
CA SER A 373 -11.39 -34.32 -35.41
C SER A 373 -9.96 -34.58 -34.85
N PRO A 374 -9.74 -35.69 -34.11
CA PRO A 374 -8.57 -35.85 -33.23
C PRO A 374 -7.45 -36.73 -33.83
N THR A 375 -6.20 -36.46 -33.44
CA THR A 375 -5.07 -37.42 -33.34
C THR A 375 -3.95 -36.80 -32.46
N PRO A 376 -3.06 -37.58 -31.80
CA PRO A 376 -2.91 -37.50 -30.34
C PRO A 376 -1.55 -37.00 -29.83
N ALA A 377 -1.54 -36.77 -28.51
CA ALA A 377 -0.44 -36.55 -27.54
C ALA A 377 0.09 -35.10 -27.33
N PRO A 378 0.11 -34.59 -26.07
CA PRO A 378 0.77 -33.34 -25.73
C PRO A 378 2.27 -33.57 -25.51
N THR A 379 3.12 -32.81 -26.21
CA THR A 379 4.54 -32.68 -25.85
C THR A 379 4.69 -31.71 -24.69
N THR A 380 5.18 -32.20 -23.54
CA THR A 380 5.74 -31.39 -22.47
C THR A 380 7.07 -30.78 -22.94
N LYS A 381 7.21 -29.46 -22.86
CA LYS A 381 8.51 -28.79 -22.94
C LYS A 381 8.73 -27.96 -21.67
N SER A 382 9.75 -28.34 -20.93
CA SER A 382 10.38 -27.55 -19.88
C SER A 382 11.21 -26.43 -20.51
N ALA A 383 11.07 -25.21 -19.99
CA ALA A 383 11.94 -24.09 -20.34
C ALA A 383 12.89 -23.84 -19.16
N THR A 384 14.18 -24.10 -19.38
CA THR A 384 15.27 -23.69 -18.49
C THR A 384 15.80 -22.36 -19.03
N ALA A 385 15.86 -21.32 -18.19
CA ALA A 385 16.43 -20.03 -18.58
C ALA A 385 17.96 -20.15 -18.72
N LEU A 386 18.46 -20.00 -19.95
CA LEU A 386 19.89 -19.83 -20.25
C LEU A 386 20.23 -18.33 -20.17
N SER A 387 21.30 -18.03 -19.43
CA SER A 387 21.95 -16.72 -19.31
C SER A 387 22.32 -16.16 -20.69
N ALA A 388 22.06 -14.87 -20.92
CA ALA A 388 22.49 -14.15 -22.12
C ALA A 388 23.78 -13.36 -21.84
N THR A 389 24.88 -13.80 -22.46
CA THR A 389 26.18 -13.13 -22.47
C THR A 389 26.13 -11.91 -23.42
N ALA A 390 26.64 -10.76 -22.98
CA ALA A 390 26.78 -9.58 -23.82
C ALA A 390 27.99 -9.68 -24.76
N HIS A 391 27.77 -9.51 -26.08
CA HIS A 391 28.84 -9.24 -27.03
C HIS A 391 29.01 -7.73 -27.20
N ARG A 392 30.22 -7.22 -26.92
CA ARG A 392 30.69 -5.91 -27.38
C ARG A 392 31.09 -6.05 -28.85
N ASN A 393 30.53 -5.22 -29.72
CA ASN A 393 31.16 -4.93 -31.01
C ASN A 393 32.01 -3.66 -30.84
N THR A 394 33.24 -3.75 -31.32
CA THR A 394 34.25 -2.71 -31.46
C THR A 394 33.76 -1.48 -32.19
#